data_AF-A0A4R2JU73-F1
#
_entry.id   AF-A0A4R2JU73-F1
#
_cell.length_a   1.000
_cell.length_b   1.000
_cell.length_c   1.000
_cell.angle_alpha   90.00
_cell.angle_beta   90.00
_cell.angle_gamma   90.00
#
_symmetry.space_group_name_H-M   'P 1'
#
loop_
_entity.id
_entity.type
_entity.pdbx_description
1 polymer ?
#
loop_
_entity_poly.entity_id
_entity_poly.type
_entity_poly.pdbx_seq_one_letter_code
_entity_poly.pdbx_strand_id
1 'polypeptide(L)'
;MEHGATVLAVELSKERTAQDVEWRLGGELLEELLKRSEPMDRRLAARAARFDVDVHQPHRVAVFETGNDDVDVRAMRVASARVLADQPRAVLVTALPPGRVVLAVPRSMDGSVESLLRALSVAGGGCAVG
;
A
#
# COMPACT_ATOMS: atom_id res chain seq x y z
N MET A 1 -21.86 6.58 -31.29
CA MET A 1 -21.26 5.71 -30.26
C MET A 1 -19.82 6.09 -29.89
N GLU A 2 -19.07 6.76 -30.77
CA GLU A 2 -17.66 7.14 -30.52
C GLU A 2 -17.47 8.14 -29.38
N HIS A 3 -18.36 9.13 -29.25
CA HIS A 3 -18.26 10.13 -28.17
C HIS A 3 -18.40 9.53 -26.77
N GLY A 4 -19.21 8.49 -26.60
CA GLY A 4 -19.37 7.80 -25.32
C GLY A 4 -18.12 7.00 -24.91
N ALA A 5 -17.43 6.38 -25.89
CA ALA A 5 -16.19 5.64 -25.65
C ALA A 5 -15.04 6.59 -25.26
N THR A 6 -14.94 7.75 -25.90
CA THR A 6 -13.90 8.75 -25.56
C THR A 6 -14.11 9.35 -24.18
N VAL A 7 -15.36 9.71 -23.82
CA VAL A 7 -15.67 10.23 -22.48
C VAL A 7 -15.36 9.17 -21.41
N LEU A 8 -15.75 7.91 -21.63
CA LEU A 8 -15.42 6.82 -20.71
C LEU A 8 -13.91 6.61 -20.55
N ALA A 9 -13.14 6.68 -21.63
CA ALA A 9 -11.69 6.56 -21.58
C ALA A 9 -11.04 7.69 -20.76
N VAL A 10 -11.54 8.92 -20.87
CA VAL A 10 -11.06 10.07 -20.09
C VAL A 10 -11.39 9.91 -18.61
N GLU A 11 -12.62 9.51 -18.27
CA GLU A 11 -12.99 9.32 -16.86
C GLU A 11 -12.21 8.17 -16.22
N LEU A 12 -12.02 7.05 -16.91
CA LEU A 12 -11.17 5.95 -16.43
C LEU A 12 -9.70 6.38 -16.24
N SER A 13 -9.20 7.25 -17.12
CA SER A 13 -7.85 7.81 -16.99
C SER A 13 -7.71 8.72 -15.77
N LYS A 14 -8.73 9.55 -15.50
CA LYS A 14 -8.79 10.41 -14.31
C LYS A 14 -8.85 9.59 -13.03
N GLU A 15 -9.73 8.59 -12.98
CA GLU A 15 -9.88 7.67 -11.84
C GLU A 15 -8.55 7.00 -11.51
N ARG A 16 -7.86 6.48 -12.54
CA ARG A 16 -6.56 5.82 -12.39
C ARG A 16 -5.47 6.77 -11.92
N THR A 17 -5.48 8.00 -12.43
CA THR A 17 -4.52 9.04 -12.00
C THR A 17 -4.73 9.41 -10.54
N ALA A 18 -5.99 9.57 -10.11
CA ALA A 18 -6.32 9.83 -8.72
C ALA A 18 -5.84 8.69 -7.80
N GLN A 19 -6.11 7.44 -8.18
CA GLN A 19 -5.65 6.27 -7.44
C GLN A 19 -4.12 6.18 -7.35
N ASP A 20 -3.40 6.41 -8.46
CA ASP A 20 -1.93 6.40 -8.45
C ASP A 20 -1.37 7.49 -7.50
N VAL A 21 -2.03 8.65 -7.42
CA VAL A 21 -1.67 9.73 -6.48
C VAL A 21 -1.94 9.32 -5.04
N GLU A 22 -3.10 8.74 -4.73
CA GLU A 22 -3.43 8.26 -3.38
C GLU A 22 -2.44 7.20 -2.91
N TRP A 23 -2.11 6.24 -3.77
CA TRP A 23 -1.09 5.23 -3.48
C TRP A 23 0.29 5.83 -3.23
N ARG A 24 0.68 6.85 -3.99
CA ARG A 24 1.94 7.55 -3.78
C ARG A 24 1.96 8.26 -2.42
N LEU A 25 0.92 9.03 -2.10
CA LEU A 25 0.82 9.74 -0.82
C LEU A 25 0.79 8.78 0.38
N GLY A 26 0.11 7.64 0.25
CA GLY A 26 0.11 6.59 1.26
C GLY A 26 1.49 5.94 1.46
N GLY A 27 2.24 5.74 0.36
CA GLY A 27 3.62 5.24 0.42
C GLY A 27 4.58 6.23 1.09
N GLU A 28 4.47 7.52 0.77
CA GLU A 28 5.25 8.60 1.40
C GLU A 28 4.96 8.68 2.91
N LEU A 29 3.69 8.57 3.31
CA LEU A 29 3.30 8.48 4.71
C LEU A 29 3.96 7.29 5.41
N LEU A 30 3.91 6.09 4.82
CA LEU A 30 4.50 4.90 5.41
C LEU A 30 6.02 5.02 5.52
N GLU A 31 6.68 5.55 4.50
CA GLU A 31 8.12 5.79 4.53
C GLU A 31 8.51 6.75 5.67
N GLU A 32 7.76 7.83 5.87
CA GLU A 32 7.98 8.76 6.98
C GLU A 32 7.74 8.10 8.35
N LEU A 33 6.71 7.25 8.46
CA LEU A 33 6.43 6.48 9.68
C LEU A 33 7.57 5.50 10.00
N LEU A 34 8.13 4.82 8.99
CA LEU A 34 9.21 3.85 9.16
C LEU A 34 10.57 4.50 9.49
N LYS A 35 10.84 5.69 8.95
CA LYS A 35 12.11 6.40 9.16
C LYS A 35 12.17 7.20 10.46
N ARG A 36 11.06 7.35 11.17
CA ARG A 36 10.99 8.18 12.37
C ARG A 36 11.70 7.56 13.56
N SER A 37 12.49 8.38 14.24
CA SER A 37 13.08 8.10 15.55
C SER A 37 12.38 8.83 16.71
N GLU A 38 11.57 9.85 16.41
CA GLU A 38 10.91 10.69 17.42
C GLU A 38 9.48 10.19 17.76
N PRO A 39 8.85 10.65 18.87
CA PRO A 39 7.47 10.29 19.26
C PRO A 39 6.39 10.99 18.41
N MET A 40 5.35 10.24 18.00
CA MET A 40 4.33 10.66 17.02
C MET A 40 3.80 12.08 17.27
N ASP A 41 3.87 12.95 16.26
CA ASP A 41 3.29 14.29 16.34
C ASP A 41 1.84 14.34 15.82
N ARG A 42 1.11 15.41 16.18
CA ARG A 42 -0.29 15.57 15.82
C ARG A 42 -0.53 15.74 14.32
N ARG A 43 0.43 16.30 13.57
CA ARG A 43 0.27 16.52 12.12
C ARG A 43 0.37 15.21 11.38
N LEU A 44 1.34 14.37 11.76
CA LEU A 44 1.52 13.05 11.19
C LEU A 44 0.37 12.11 11.54
N ALA A 45 -0.10 12.13 12.80
CA ALA A 45 -1.29 11.39 13.22
C ALA A 45 -2.54 11.81 12.42
N ALA A 46 -2.75 13.12 12.23
CA ALA A 46 -3.85 13.62 11.41
C ALA A 46 -3.73 13.23 9.92
N ARG A 47 -2.51 13.14 9.40
CA ARG A 47 -2.27 12.66 8.03
C ARG A 47 -2.55 11.17 7.91
N ALA A 48 -2.13 10.36 8.86
CA ALA A 48 -2.41 8.93 8.91
C ALA A 48 -3.93 8.64 9.01
N ALA A 49 -4.65 9.41 9.81
CA ALA A 49 -6.10 9.29 9.93
C ALA A 49 -6.85 9.52 8.59
N ARG A 50 -6.30 10.31 7.65
CA ARG A 50 -6.88 10.48 6.31
C ARG A 50 -6.79 9.23 5.44
N PHE A 51 -5.88 8.30 5.79
CA PHE A 51 -5.75 6.98 5.18
C PHE A 51 -6.44 5.89 6.01
N ASP A 52 -7.27 6.26 6.99
CA ASP A 52 -7.87 5.34 7.98
C ASP A 52 -6.84 4.52 8.77
N VAL A 53 -5.65 5.09 8.95
CA VAL A 53 -4.55 4.51 9.73
C VAL A 53 -4.52 5.14 11.12
N ASP A 54 -4.80 4.32 12.14
CA ASP A 54 -4.70 4.73 13.54
C ASP A 54 -3.31 4.40 14.09
N VAL A 55 -2.42 5.40 14.08
CA VAL A 55 -1.04 5.27 14.57
C VAL A 55 -0.92 4.91 16.06
N HIS A 56 -2.00 4.98 16.83
CA HIS A 56 -2.02 4.57 18.24
C HIS A 56 -2.35 3.08 18.42
N GLN A 57 -2.84 2.41 17.38
CA GLN A 57 -3.07 0.97 17.40
C GLN A 57 -1.87 0.20 16.84
N PRO A 58 -1.59 -1.00 17.37
CA PRO A 58 -0.55 -1.84 16.77
C PRO A 58 -0.93 -2.22 15.33
N HIS A 59 -0.04 -1.93 14.40
CA HIS A 59 -0.13 -2.35 13.00
C HIS A 59 0.81 -3.53 12.76
N ARG A 60 0.47 -4.41 11.82
CA ARG A 60 1.42 -5.40 11.30
C ARG A 60 2.14 -4.82 10.10
N VAL A 61 3.40 -5.18 9.98
CA VAL A 61 4.24 -4.78 8.86
C VAL A 61 4.68 -6.02 8.12
N ALA A 62 4.28 -6.15 6.86
CA ALA A 62 4.79 -7.17 5.95
C ALA A 62 5.92 -6.57 5.11
N VAL A 63 7.06 -7.23 5.08
CA VAL A 63 8.21 -6.88 4.24
C VAL A 63 8.34 -7.96 3.19
N PHE A 64 8.26 -7.55 1.94
CA PHE A 64 8.55 -8.39 0.78
C PHE A 64 9.94 -8.04 0.26
N GLU A 65 10.81 -9.03 0.15
CA GLU A 65 12.17 -8.88 -0.37
C GLU A 65 12.29 -9.66 -1.67
N THR A 66 12.75 -9.00 -2.72
CA THR A 66 13.06 -9.62 -4.00
C THR A 66 14.57 -9.64 -4.20
N GLY A 67 15.07 -10.68 -4.88
CA GLY A 67 16.47 -10.75 -5.28
C GLY A 67 16.85 -9.78 -6.40
N ASN A 68 15.87 -9.10 -6.99
CA ASN A 68 16.04 -8.01 -7.95
C ASN A 68 15.89 -6.65 -7.24
N ASP A 69 16.77 -5.72 -7.60
CA ASP A 69 16.75 -4.33 -7.13
C ASP A 69 15.54 -3.55 -7.65
N ASP A 70 15.01 -3.95 -8.81
CA ASP A 70 13.85 -3.33 -9.44
C ASP A 70 12.55 -4.06 -9.08
N VAL A 71 11.86 -3.56 -8.04
CA VAL A 71 10.58 -4.10 -7.60
C VAL A 71 9.45 -3.32 -8.26
N ASP A 72 8.52 -4.03 -8.90
CA ASP A 72 7.29 -3.41 -9.40
C ASP A 72 6.32 -3.11 -8.23
N VAL A 73 6.53 -1.95 -7.62
CA VAL A 73 5.69 -1.41 -6.53
C VAL A 73 4.24 -1.24 -6.97
N ARG A 74 4.00 -0.97 -8.26
CA ARG A 74 2.64 -0.81 -8.79
C ARG A 74 1.93 -2.16 -8.82
N ALA A 75 2.59 -3.20 -9.34
CA ALA A 75 2.06 -4.56 -9.28
C ALA A 75 1.77 -4.98 -7.83
N MET A 76 2.66 -4.62 -6.90
CA MET A 76 2.47 -4.88 -5.47
C MET A 76 1.23 -4.17 -4.89
N ARG A 77 1.02 -2.90 -5.22
CA ARG A 77 -0.16 -2.13 -4.83
C ARG A 77 -1.44 -2.73 -5.39
N VAL A 78 -1.43 -3.11 -6.68
CA VAL A 78 -2.59 -3.74 -7.33
C VAL A 78 -2.91 -5.10 -6.69
N ALA A 79 -1.90 -5.93 -6.43
CA ALA A 79 -2.08 -7.22 -5.77
C ALA A 79 -2.66 -7.05 -4.35
N SER A 80 -2.13 -6.10 -3.59
CA SER A 80 -2.60 -5.79 -2.24
C SER A 80 -4.04 -5.26 -2.25
N ALA A 81 -4.34 -4.31 -3.13
CA ALA A 81 -5.68 -3.74 -3.27
C ALA A 81 -6.71 -4.79 -3.67
N ARG A 82 -6.35 -5.79 -4.49
CA ARG A 82 -7.25 -6.89 -4.86
C ARG A 82 -7.58 -7.80 -3.69
N VAL A 83 -6.59 -8.18 -2.89
CA VAL A 83 -6.79 -9.03 -1.71
C VAL A 83 -7.64 -8.31 -0.65
N LEU A 84 -7.59 -6.98 -0.65
CA LEU A 84 -8.15 -6.14 0.40
C LEU A 84 -9.31 -5.28 -0.13
N ALA A 85 -9.85 -5.62 -1.30
CA ALA A 85 -10.89 -4.86 -2.00
C ALA A 85 -12.20 -4.75 -1.19
N ASP A 86 -12.49 -5.75 -0.35
CA ASP A 86 -13.68 -5.78 0.49
C ASP A 86 -13.53 -4.95 1.78
N GLN A 87 -12.41 -4.22 1.94
CA GLN A 87 -12.03 -3.64 3.21
C GLN A 87 -11.91 -2.11 3.12
N PRO A 88 -12.46 -1.38 4.12
CA PRO A 88 -12.54 0.08 4.07
C PRO A 88 -11.20 0.79 4.33
N ARG A 89 -10.15 0.07 4.73
CA ARG A 89 -8.89 0.66 5.22
C ARG A 89 -7.79 0.69 4.15
N ALA A 90 -7.08 1.81 4.06
CA ALA A 90 -6.00 1.95 3.10
C ALA A 90 -4.78 1.12 3.50
N VAL A 91 -4.32 0.27 2.58
CA VAL A 91 -3.08 -0.47 2.74
C VAL A 91 -1.97 0.40 2.22
N LEU A 92 -1.08 0.80 3.13
CA LEU A 92 0.04 1.63 2.77
C LEU A 92 1.15 0.74 2.21
N VAL A 93 1.65 1.09 1.03
CA VAL A 93 2.71 0.35 0.34
C VAL A 93 3.82 1.30 -0.07
N THR A 94 5.03 1.02 0.39
CA THR A 94 6.23 1.79 0.05
C THR A 94 7.40 0.88 -0.34
N ALA A 95 8.27 1.37 -1.22
CA ALA A 95 9.52 0.68 -1.54
C ALA A 95 10.66 1.18 -0.66
N LEU A 96 11.50 0.25 -0.23
CA LEU A 96 12.70 0.50 0.54
C LEU A 96 13.89 -0.12 -0.21
N PRO A 97 14.78 0.70 -0.79
CA PRO A 97 15.97 0.17 -1.44
C PRO A 97 16.90 -0.61 -0.48
N PRO A 98 17.65 -1.59 -1.00
CA PRO A 98 17.47 -2.27 -2.29
C PRO A 98 16.35 -3.33 -2.21
N GLY A 99 15.54 -3.46 -3.26
CA GLY A 99 14.69 -4.65 -3.48
C GLY A 99 13.61 -4.97 -2.44
N ARG A 100 13.22 -4.05 -1.56
CA ARG A 100 12.20 -4.32 -0.52
C ARG A 100 10.94 -3.51 -0.75
N VAL A 101 9.80 -4.12 -0.46
CA VAL A 101 8.51 -3.45 -0.39
C VAL A 101 7.89 -3.72 0.97
N VAL A 102 7.44 -2.65 1.61
CA VAL A 102 6.84 -2.71 2.93
C VAL A 102 5.38 -2.34 2.84
N LEU A 103 4.56 -3.16 3.50
CA LEU A 103 3.12 -3.02 3.56
C LEU A 103 2.70 -2.89 5.02
N ALA A 104 1.91 -1.87 5.33
CA ALA A 104 1.25 -1.75 6.63
C ALA A 104 -0.16 -2.32 6.54
N VAL A 105 -0.46 -3.30 7.41
CA VAL A 105 -1.75 -3.98 7.48
C VAL A 105 -2.31 -3.82 8.90
N PRO A 106 -3.54 -3.32 9.07
CA PRO A 106 -4.21 -3.28 10.37
C PRO A 106 -4.31 -4.69 10.99
N ARG A 107 -4.11 -4.81 12.31
CA ARG A 107 -4.23 -6.10 13.03
C ARG A 107 -5.60 -6.77 12.94
N SER A 108 -6.66 -5.99 12.69
CA SER A 108 -7.99 -6.54 12.41
C SER A 108 -8.02 -7.43 11.16
N MET A 109 -6.96 -7.40 10.34
CA MET A 109 -6.86 -8.10 9.07
C MET A 109 -5.89 -9.28 9.10
N ASP A 110 -5.54 -9.79 10.28
CA ASP A 110 -4.63 -10.93 10.45
C ASP A 110 -5.04 -12.15 9.60
N GLY A 111 -6.35 -12.40 9.44
CA GLY A 111 -6.86 -13.48 8.58
C GLY A 111 -6.62 -13.27 7.08
N SER A 112 -6.41 -12.02 6.63
CA SER A 112 -6.11 -11.67 5.25
C SER A 112 -4.61 -11.63 4.96
N VAL A 113 -3.76 -11.64 5.99
CA VAL A 113 -2.30 -11.61 5.83
C VAL A 113 -1.82 -12.82 5.04
N GLU A 114 -2.31 -14.02 5.30
CA GLU A 114 -1.90 -15.21 4.53
C GLU A 114 -2.27 -15.09 3.04
N SER A 115 -3.47 -14.59 2.74
CA SER A 115 -3.92 -14.33 1.37
C SER A 115 -3.07 -13.26 0.69
N LEU A 116 -2.67 -12.23 1.44
CA LEU A 116 -1.76 -11.19 0.96
C LEU A 116 -0.39 -11.80 0.64
N LEU A 117 0.23 -12.50 1.61
CA LEU A 117 1.52 -13.18 1.42
C LEU A 117 1.51 -14.10 0.21
N ARG A 118 0.44 -14.88 0.02
CA ARG A 118 0.27 -15.76 -1.13
C ARG A 118 0.21 -14.95 -2.43
N ALA A 119 -0.57 -13.87 -2.48
CA ALA A 119 -0.65 -13.00 -3.66
C ALA A 119 0.70 -12.35 -4.00
N LEU A 120 1.48 -11.96 -2.99
CA LEU A 120 2.79 -11.33 -3.18
C LEU A 120 3.88 -12.34 -3.56
N SER A 121 3.80 -13.58 -3.05
CA SER A 121 4.77 -14.64 -3.35
C SER A 121 4.87 -14.98 -4.85
N VAL A 122 3.79 -14.75 -5.61
CA VAL A 122 3.75 -14.90 -7.07
C VAL A 122 4.73 -13.95 -7.77
N ALA A 123 5.12 -12.84 -7.12
CA ALA A 123 6.11 -11.89 -7.64
C ALA A 123 7.58 -12.34 -7.46
N GLY A 124 7.84 -13.51 -6.86
CA GLY A 124 9.19 -14.10 -6.82
C GLY A 124 10.13 -13.52 -5.76
N GLY A 125 9.72 -13.55 -4.48
CA GLY A 125 10.51 -13.02 -3.36
C GLY A 125 10.13 -13.65 -2.01
N GLY A 126 10.93 -13.36 -0.99
CA GLY A 126 10.66 -13.75 0.39
C GLY A 126 9.72 -12.75 1.07
N CYS A 127 8.91 -13.20 2.03
CA CYS A 127 8.09 -12.30 2.82
C CYS A 127 8.20 -12.59 4.32
N ALA A 128 8.35 -11.54 5.12
CA ALA A 128 8.38 -11.58 6.57
C ALA A 128 7.29 -10.66 7.14
N VAL A 129 6.69 -11.02 8.27
CA VAL A 129 5.65 -10.24 8.95
C VAL A 129 6.06 -9.98 10.39
N GLY A 130 5.98 -8.73 10.83
CA GLY A 130 6.23 -8.26 12.20
C GLY A 130 5.05 -7.54 12.82
#